data_AF-A0A2Z4UIK0-F1
#
_entry.id   AF-A0A2Z4UIK0-F1
#
_cell.length_a   1.000
_cell.length_b   1.000
_cell.length_c   1.000
_cell.angle_alpha   90.00
_cell.angle_beta   90.00
_cell.angle_gamma   90.00
#
_symmetry.space_group_name_H-M   'P 1'
#
loop_
_entity.id
_entity.type
_entity.pdbx_description
1 polymer ?
#
loop_
_entity_poly.entity_id
_entity_poly.type
_entity_poly.pdbx_seq_one_letter_code
_entity_poly.pdbx_strand_id
1 'polypeptide(L)' 'MTDTPQKTITAAEAARRLNRLGFNWLDVEFILEFAPHHLESGHMRYPTQDLQRFVKRAFWLNEIPIDFARPAAA' A
#
# COMPACT_ATOMS: atom_id res chain seq x y z
N MET A 1 -19.89 -1.29 -20.58
CA MET A 1 -18.86 -1.20 -19.52
C MET A 1 -19.60 -1.12 -18.21
N THR A 2 -19.60 -2.18 -17.40
CA THR A 2 -20.18 -2.15 -16.05
C THR A 2 -19.24 -1.34 -15.17
N ASP A 3 -19.66 -0.11 -14.88
CA ASP A 3 -19.02 0.81 -13.96
C ASP A 3 -19.25 0.29 -12.53
N THR A 4 -18.53 -0.77 -12.16
CA THR A 4 -18.56 -1.27 -10.79
C THR A 4 -17.85 -0.22 -9.95
N PRO A 5 -18.53 0.44 -8.99
CA PRO A 5 -17.91 1.51 -8.22
C PRO A 5 -16.65 0.97 -7.57
N GLN A 6 -15.51 1.58 -7.91
CA GLN A 6 -14.22 1.15 -7.43
C GLN A 6 -14.23 1.34 -5.90
N LYS A 7 -14.18 0.24 -5.14
CA LYS A 7 -14.28 0.30 -3.69
C LYS A 7 -13.07 1.04 -3.14
N THR A 8 -13.29 2.21 -2.53
CA THR A 8 -12.24 3.00 -1.89
C THR A 8 -12.29 2.84 -0.38
N ILE A 9 -11.16 3.12 0.28
CA ILE A 9 -11.08 3.24 1.74
C ILE A 9 -10.33 4.51 2.11
N THR A 10 -10.64 5.07 3.27
CA THR A 10 -9.96 6.26 3.80
C THR A 10 -8.55 5.92 4.29
N ALA A 11 -7.66 6.92 4.38
CA ALA A 11 -6.34 6.78 4.99
C ALA A 11 -6.39 6.17 6.40
N ALA A 12 -7.35 6.60 7.23
CA ALA A 12 -7.52 6.08 8.59
C ALA A 12 -7.94 4.59 8.61
N GLU A 13 -8.77 4.15 7.67
CA GLU A 13 -9.12 2.74 7.53
C GLU A 13 -7.95 1.90 7.02
N ALA A 14 -7.20 2.43 6.05
CA ALA A 14 -6.00 1.79 5.51
C ALA A 14 -4.93 1.61 6.61
N ALA A 15 -4.62 2.67 7.36
CA ALA A 15 -3.68 2.63 8.49
C ALA A 15 -4.08 1.57 9.54
N ARG A 16 -5.36 1.53 9.92
CA ARG A 16 -5.87 0.51 10.86
C ARG A 16 -5.71 -0.91 10.34
N ARG A 17 -5.93 -1.13 9.04
CA ARG A 17 -5.75 -2.46 8.43
C ARG A 17 -4.28 -2.86 8.38
N LEU A 18 -3.40 -1.94 8.02
CA LEU A 18 -1.96 -2.21 7.92
C LEU A 18 -1.34 -2.49 9.28
N ASN A 19 -1.72 -1.72 10.30
CA ASN A 19 -1.27 -1.97 11.67
C ASN A 19 -1.68 -3.37 12.16
N ARG A 20 -2.91 -3.83 11.83
CA ARG A 20 -3.35 -5.21 12.14
C ARG A 20 -2.58 -6.30 11.39
N LEU A 21 -1.97 -5.97 10.25
CA LEU A 21 -1.10 -6.89 9.49
C LEU A 21 0.33 -6.92 10.03
N GLY A 22 0.64 -6.14 11.08
CA GLY A 22 1.96 -6.10 11.72
C GLY A 22 2.91 -5.04 11.16
N PHE A 23 2.48 -4.18 10.24
CA PHE A 23 3.28 -3.05 9.79
C PHE A 23 3.49 -2.02 10.91
N ASN A 24 4.72 -1.55 11.06
CA ASN A 24 5.01 -0.44 11.98
C ASN A 24 4.53 0.90 11.37
N TRP A 25 4.52 1.97 12.17
CA TRP A 25 4.00 3.26 11.70
C TRP A 25 4.77 3.84 10.50
N LEU A 26 6.09 3.68 10.45
CA LEU A 26 6.92 4.18 9.34
C LEU A 26 6.57 3.45 8.03
N ASP A 27 6.36 2.12 8.09
CA ASP A 27 5.95 1.36 6.92
C ASP A 27 4.55 1.77 6.44
N VAL A 28 3.64 2.04 7.40
CA VAL A 28 2.28 2.51 7.09
C VAL A 28 2.34 3.85 6.39
N GLU A 29 3.09 4.81 6.92
CA GLU A 29 3.28 6.14 6.33
C GLU A 29 3.81 6.03 4.90
N PHE A 30 4.86 5.22 4.70
CA PHE A 30 5.42 4.96 3.37
C PHE A 30 4.37 4.36 2.41
N ILE A 31 3.65 3.31 2.83
CA ILE A 31 2.63 2.69 1.96
C ILE A 31 1.55 3.71 1.57
N LEU A 32 1.11 4.54 2.52
CA LEU A 32 0.05 5.52 2.28
C LEU A 32 0.51 6.72 1.43
N GLU A 33 1.76 7.13 1.55
CA GLU A 33 2.34 8.21 0.74
C GLU A 33 2.49 7.78 -0.73
N PHE A 34 2.95 6.55 -0.97
CA PHE A 34 3.26 6.07 -2.32
C PHE A 34 2.09 5.36 -3.02
N ALA A 35 1.09 4.86 -2.29
CA ALA A 35 -0.06 4.22 -2.91
C ALA A 35 -0.92 5.26 -3.68
N PRO A 36 -1.46 4.89 -4.86
CA PRO A 36 -2.40 5.74 -5.59
C PRO A 36 -3.59 6.13 -4.71
N HIS A 37 -3.88 7.42 -4.66
CA HIS A 37 -4.97 7.98 -3.88
C HIS A 37 -5.61 9.17 -4.59
N HIS A 38 -6.81 9.52 -4.15
CA HIS A 38 -7.53 10.71 -4.57
C HIS A 38 -8.10 11.42 -3.36
N LEU A 39 -8.33 12.72 -3.50
CA LEU A 39 -9.02 13.53 -2.51
C LEU A 39 -10.52 13.53 -2.84
N GLU A 40 -11.34 13.09 -1.90
CA GLU A 40 -12.80 13.10 -2.00
C GLU A 40 -13.38 13.52 -0.66
N SER A 41 -14.27 14.52 -0.68
CA SER A 41 -14.92 15.05 0.53
C SER A 41 -13.94 15.48 1.62
N GLY A 42 -12.78 16.03 1.24
CA GLY A 42 -11.72 16.47 2.17
C GLY A 42 -10.91 15.33 2.80
N HIS A 43 -11.11 14.09 2.36
CA HIS A 43 -10.39 12.92 2.86
C HIS A 43 -9.57 12.28 1.74
N MET A 44 -8.38 11.81 2.11
CA MET A 44 -7.56 10.98 1.23
C MET A 44 -8.12 9.56 1.18
N ARG A 45 -8.40 9.09 -0.04
CA ARG A 45 -9.01 7.80 -0.33
C ARG A 45 -8.16 6.98 -1.28
N TYR A 46 -8.11 5.69 -1.00
CA TYR A 46 -7.31 4.71 -1.73
C TYR A 46 -8.22 3.71 -2.43
N PRO A 47 -8.10 3.52 -3.76
CA PRO A 47 -8.69 2.37 -4.41
C PRO A 47 -8.18 1.08 -3.77
N THR A 48 -9.10 0.24 -3.28
CA THR A 48 -8.73 -0.94 -2.48
C THR A 48 -7.79 -1.88 -3.23
N GLN A 49 -8.01 -2.04 -4.54
CA GLN A 49 -7.20 -2.92 -5.39
C GLN A 49 -5.75 -2.42 -5.53
N ASP A 50 -5.57 -1.11 -5.72
CA ASP A 50 -4.24 -0.51 -5.87
C ASP A 50 -3.48 -0.53 -4.54
N LEU A 51 -4.16 -0.19 -3.45
CA LEU A 51 -3.59 -0.31 -2.10
C LEU A 51 -3.16 -1.75 -1.81
N GLN A 52 -4.01 -2.75 -2.09
CA GLN A 52 -3.65 -4.16 -1.90
C GLN A 52 -2.42 -4.56 -2.71
N ARG A 53 -2.28 -4.07 -3.95
CA ARG A 53 -1.09 -4.32 -4.77
C ARG A 53 0.17 -3.72 -4.14
N PHE A 54 0.07 -2.52 -3.58
CA PHE A 54 1.17 -1.83 -2.90
C PHE A 54 1.58 -2.54 -1.61
N VAL A 55 0.60 -2.91 -0.79
CA VAL A 55 0.81 -3.67 0.46
C VAL A 55 1.50 -5.00 0.18
N LYS A 56 1.06 -5.74 -0.84
CA LYS A 56 1.73 -6.98 -1.26
C LYS A 56 3.20 -6.73 -1.64
N ARG A 57 3.49 -5.69 -2.43
CA ARG A 57 4.87 -5.35 -2.80
C ARG A 57 5.72 -5.00 -1.59
N ALA A 58 5.20 -4.22 -0.65
CA ALA A 58 5.90 -3.90 0.59
C ALA A 58 6.19 -5.15 1.43
N PHE A 59 5.24 -6.09 1.49
CA PHE A 59 5.43 -7.39 2.14
C PHE A 59 6.59 -8.19 1.50
N TRP A 60 6.63 -8.28 0.17
CA TRP A 60 7.70 -8.97 -0.55
C TRP A 60 9.08 -8.29 -0.40
N LEU A 61 9.13 -6.96 -0.33
CA LEU A 61 10.38 -6.24 -0.08
C LEU A 61 10.88 -6.45 1.37
N ASN A 62 9.98 -6.65 2.32
CA ASN A 62 10.34 -6.97 3.70
C ASN A 62 10.79 -8.44 3.87
N GLU A 63 10.36 -9.36 3.01
CA GLU A 63 10.74 -10.79 3.08
C GLU A 63 12.04 -11.13 2.34
N ILE A 64 12.61 -10.22 1.54
CA ILE A 64 13.88 -10.44 0.84
C ILE A 64 14.96 -9.51 1.43
N PRO A 65 16.02 -10.04 2.06
CA PRO A 65 17.17 -9.22 2.43
C PRO A 65 17.74 -8.55 1.16
N ILE A 66 17.86 -7.22 1.18
CA ILE A 66 18.36 -6.40 0.06
C ILE A 66 19.73 -6.87 -0.46
N ASP A 67 20.49 -7.60 0.35
CA ASP A 67 21.78 -8.19 -0.03
C ASP A 67 21.68 -9.22 -1.19
N PHE A 68 20.51 -9.81 -1.47
CA PHE A 68 20.33 -10.72 -2.61
C PHE A 68 19.90 -10.03 -3.91
N ALA A 69 19.61 -8.72 -3.88
CA ALA A 69 19.16 -7.96 -5.04
C ALA A 69 20.30 -7.23 -5.79
N ARG A 70 21.58 -7.56 -5.54
CA ARG A 70 22.63 -7.19 -6.49
C ARG A 70 22.48 -8.05 -7.73
N PRO A 71 22.33 -7.47 -8.95
CA PRO A 71 22.57 -8.24 -10.14
C PRO A 71 24.01 -8.75 -10.04
N ALA A 72 24.21 -10.06 -10.08
CA ALA A 72 25.52 -10.62 -10.33
C ALA A 72 25.96 -10.04 -11.68
N ALA A 73 26.84 -9.05 -11.64
CA ALA A 73 27.56 -8.63 -12.83
C ALA A 73 28.41 -9.83 -13.24
N ALA A 74 28.03 -10.46 -14.35
CA ALA A 74 28.78 -11.48 -15.07
C ALA A 74 28.70 -11.15 -16.56
#